data_AF-A0A5Q4SZC6-F1
#
_entry.id   AF-A0A5Q4SZC6-F1
#
_cell.length_a   1.000
_cell.length_b   1.000
_cell.length_c   1.000
_cell.angle_alpha   90.00
_cell.angle_beta   90.00
_cell.angle_gamma   90.00
#
_symmetry.space_group_name_H-M   'P 1'
#
loop_
_entity.id
_entity.type
_entity.pdbx_description
1 polymer ?
#
loop_
_entity_poly.entity_id
_entity_poly.type
_entity_poly.pdbx_seq_one_letter_code
_entity_poly.pdbx_strand_id
1 'polypeptide(L)' 'MAEGIDRQQDVTYQAPVGCVDRRAFDDDGNSYDIRACYDCLPWHAEVVVIEGDILVREWHAVGCPQFQQLIRD' A
#
# COMPACT_ATOMS: atom_id res chain seq x y z
N MET A 1 9.87 20.66 27.74
CA MET A 1 9.48 19.24 27.80
C MET A 1 9.37 18.80 26.36
N ALA A 2 10.16 17.83 25.91
CA ALA A 2 10.03 17.31 24.56
C ALA A 2 8.80 16.41 24.56
N GLU A 3 7.67 16.95 24.12
CA GLU A 3 6.48 16.16 23.84
C GLU A 3 6.90 15.10 22.84
N GLY A 4 6.90 13.84 23.28
CA GLY A 4 7.14 12.72 22.41
C GLY A 4 6.16 12.87 21.27
N ILE A 5 6.68 13.05 20.06
CA ILE A 5 5.88 12.91 18.85
C ILE A 5 5.38 11.48 18.94
N ASP A 6 4.14 11.31 19.39
CA ASP A 6 3.39 10.11 19.08
C ASP A 6 3.57 10.01 17.57
N ARG A 7 4.35 9.03 17.09
CA ARG A 7 4.49 8.73 15.65
C ARG A 7 3.18 8.12 15.16
N GLN A 8 2.11 8.82 15.52
CA GLN A 8 0.72 8.64 15.23
C GLN A 8 0.66 8.60 13.73
N GLN A 9 0.61 7.37 13.22
CA GLN A 9 0.21 6.95 11.88
C GLN A 9 -0.05 8.15 10.97
N ASP A 10 1.01 8.80 10.48
CA ASP A 10 0.81 9.94 9.59
C ASP A 10 0.30 9.34 8.29
N VAL A 11 -0.98 9.60 8.04
CA VAL A 11 -1.77 9.06 6.93
C VAL A 11 -2.35 10.18 6.06
N THR A 12 -1.80 11.38 6.23
CA THR A 12 -2.19 12.59 5.50
C THR A 12 -1.46 12.68 4.15
N TYR A 13 -1.90 13.58 3.27
CA TYR A 13 -1.24 13.82 1.98
C TYR A 13 0.26 14.17 2.05
N GLN A 14 0.75 14.58 3.23
CA GLN A 14 2.15 14.93 3.46
C GLN A 14 2.96 13.77 4.05
N ALA A 15 2.30 12.67 4.39
CA ALA A 15 2.94 11.51 4.95
C ALA A 15 3.97 10.92 3.97
N PRO A 16 5.08 10.35 4.47
CA PRO A 16 5.96 9.56 3.63
C PRO A 16 5.19 8.39 3.01
N VAL A 17 5.46 8.10 1.75
CA VAL A 17 4.76 7.07 0.97
C VAL A 17 5.67 5.86 0.77
N GLY A 18 5.12 4.67 0.98
CA GLY A 18 5.74 3.39 0.62
C GLY A 18 4.92 2.67 -0.45
N CYS A 19 5.51 1.66 -1.09
CA CYS A 19 4.81 0.80 -2.05
C CYS A 19 4.98 -0.68 -1.76
N VAL A 20 4.05 -1.47 -2.27
CA VAL A 20 4.08 -2.94 -2.26
C VAL A 20 3.59 -3.46 -3.59
N ASP A 21 4.23 -4.51 -4.10
CA ASP A 21 3.83 -5.20 -5.33
C ASP A 21 3.04 -6.45 -4.97
N ARG A 22 1.84 -6.60 -5.53
CA ARG A 22 0.96 -7.75 -5.32
C ARG A 22 0.65 -8.45 -6.62
N ARG A 23 0.44 -9.77 -6.58
CA ARG A 23 -0.01 -10.52 -7.76
C ARG A 23 -1.37 -9.99 -8.22
N ALA A 24 -1.53 -9.77 -9.53
CA ALA A 24 -2.82 -9.36 -10.09
C ALA A 24 -3.80 -10.55 -10.24
N PHE A 25 -3.27 -11.76 -10.30
CA PHE A 25 -4.02 -13.01 -10.48
C PHE A 25 -3.57 -14.06 -9.46
N ASP A 26 -4.49 -14.94 -9.08
CA ASP A 26 -4.18 -16.15 -8.29
C ASP A 26 -3.53 -17.24 -9.16
N ASP A 27 -3.16 -18.36 -8.53
CA ASP A 27 -2.49 -19.49 -9.21
C ASP A 27 -3.42 -20.22 -10.22
N ASP A 28 -4.74 -20.01 -10.13
CA ASP A 28 -5.76 -20.54 -11.04
C ASP A 28 -6.08 -19.55 -12.19
N GLY A 29 -5.46 -18.37 -12.20
CA GLY A 29 -5.65 -17.31 -13.19
C GLY A 29 -6.86 -16.40 -12.94
N ASN A 30 -7.51 -16.48 -11.78
CA ASN A 30 -8.59 -15.55 -11.43
C ASN A 30 -8.00 -14.20 -11.00
N SER A 31 -8.62 -13.10 -11.44
CA SER A 31 -8.21 -11.75 -11.08
C SER A 31 -8.55 -11.41 -9.63
N TYR A 32 -7.63 -10.73 -8.95
CA TYR A 32 -7.93 -10.11 -7.65
C TYR A 32 -8.63 -8.76 -7.82
N ASP A 33 -9.53 -8.44 -6.87
CA ASP A 33 -10.18 -7.13 -6.76
C ASP A 33 -9.24 -6.13 -6.08
N ILE A 34 -9.04 -4.97 -6.70
CA ILE A 34 -8.24 -3.88 -6.13
C ILE A 34 -9.21 -2.85 -5.55
N ARG A 35 -9.17 -2.65 -4.24
CA ARG A 35 -9.97 -1.65 -3.55
C ARG A 35 -9.12 -0.50 -3.07
N ALA A 36 -9.67 0.71 -3.22
CA ALA A 36 -9.07 1.89 -2.63
C ALA A 36 -8.90 1.71 -1.12
N CYS A 37 -7.74 2.10 -0.61
CA CYS A 37 -7.57 2.26 0.82
C CYS A 37 -8.29 3.53 1.27
N TYR A 38 -9.11 3.39 2.31
CA TYR A 38 -9.83 4.51 2.92
C TYR A 38 -9.17 5.02 4.20
N ASP A 39 -8.10 4.34 4.65
CA ASP A 39 -7.40 4.65 5.90
C ASP A 39 -6.21 5.62 5.70
N CYS A 40 -5.82 5.90 4.45
CA CYS A 40 -4.75 6.84 4.17
C CYS A 40 -4.91 7.61 2.86
N LEU A 41 -4.26 8.77 2.82
CA LEU A 41 -4.11 9.58 1.62
C LEU A 41 -2.64 10.00 1.47
N PRO A 42 -2.10 10.11 0.24
CA PRO A 42 -2.72 9.61 -0.97
C PRO A 42 -2.67 8.08 -1.00
N TRP A 43 -3.73 7.47 -1.56
CA TRP A 43 -3.70 6.09 -2.00
C TRP A 43 -3.77 6.08 -3.53
N HIS A 44 -2.92 5.28 -4.16
CA HIS A 44 -3.04 4.99 -5.59
C HIS A 44 -2.51 3.59 -5.90
N ALA A 45 -2.87 3.09 -7.08
CA ALA A 45 -2.41 1.82 -7.59
C ALA A 45 -2.11 1.91 -9.09
N GLU A 46 -1.16 1.10 -9.56
CA GLU A 46 -0.79 0.97 -10.97
C GLU A 46 -0.60 -0.52 -11.29
N VAL A 47 -0.84 -0.89 -12.54
CA VAL A 47 -0.51 -2.22 -13.04
C VAL A 47 0.88 -2.17 -13.64
N VAL A 48 1.79 -3.00 -13.12
CA VAL A 48 3.17 -3.11 -13.62
C VAL A 48 3.43 -4.50 -14.21
N VAL A 49 4.33 -4.57 -15.19
CA VAL A 49 4.85 -5.83 -15.71
C VAL A 49 6.30 -5.95 -15.30
N ILE A 50 6.63 -6.96 -14.50
CA ILE A 50 7.98 -7.22 -13.98
C ILE A 50 8.35 -8.66 -14.33
N GLU A 51 9.44 -8.85 -15.07
CA GLU A 51 9.93 -10.18 -15.47
C GLU A 51 8.90 -11.08 -16.18
N GLY A 52 7.88 -10.46 -16.79
CA GLY A 52 6.79 -11.16 -17.49
C GLY A 52 5.53 -11.35 -16.65
N ASP A 53 5.58 -11.08 -15.35
CA ASP A 53 4.42 -11.17 -14.45
C ASP A 53 3.65 -9.85 -14.38
N ILE A 54 2.31 -9.96 -14.35
CA ILE A 54 1.41 -8.82 -14.14
C ILE A 54 1.15 -8.64 -12.65
N LEU A 55 1.59 -7.52 -12.12
CA LEU A 55 1.47 -7.16 -10.72
C LEU A 55 0.68 -5.86 -10.55
N VAL A 56 0.09 -5.70 -9.38
CA VAL A 56 -0.52 -4.46 -8.90
C VAL A 56 0.44 -3.84 -7.90
N ARG A 57 1.00 -2.69 -8.23
CA ARG A 57 1.75 -1.89 -7.27
C ARG A 57 0.79 -0.93 -6.58
N GLU A 58 0.73 -1.02 -5.25
CA GLU A 58 -0.08 -0.13 -4.42
C GLU A 58 0.83 0.79 -3.61
N TRP A 59 0.44 2.07 -3.48
CA TRP A 59 1.14 3.06 -2.68
C TRP A 59 0.25 3.58 -1.58
N HIS A 60 0.83 3.68 -0.41
CA HIS A 60 0.15 4.06 0.82
C HIS A 60 1.06 4.97 1.65
N ALA A 61 0.45 5.77 2.52
CA ALA A 61 1.21 6.39 3.60
C ALA A 61 1.88 5.29 4.45
N VAL A 62 3.15 5.47 4.84
CA VAL A 62 3.89 4.47 5.63
C VAL A 62 3.20 4.20 6.97
N GLY A 63 2.52 5.19 7.54
CA GLY A 63 1.74 5.04 8.78
C GLY A 63 0.42 4.27 8.61
N CYS A 64 -0.02 3.96 7.39
CA CYS A 64 -1.30 3.33 7.11
C CYS A 64 -1.40 1.94 7.78
N PRO A 65 -2.44 1.67 8.58
CA PRO A 65 -2.64 0.35 9.21
C PRO A 65 -2.72 -0.79 8.19
N GLN A 66 -3.43 -0.57 7.08
CA GLN A 66 -3.54 -1.57 6.01
C GLN A 66 -2.17 -1.82 5.37
N PHE A 67 -1.42 -0.77 5.04
CA PHE A 67 -0.07 -0.92 4.47
C PHE A 67 0.88 -1.65 5.41
N GLN A 68 0.84 -1.34 6.71
CA GLN A 68 1.64 -2.01 7.73
C GLN A 68 1.31 -3.50 7.86
N GLN A 69 0.09 -3.93 7.55
CA GLN A 69 -0.27 -5.34 7.46
C GLN A 69 0.27 -5.97 6.17
N LEU A 70 0.09 -5.29 5.04
CA LEU A 70 0.54 -5.78 3.72
C LEU A 70 2.05 -6.04 3.65
N ILE A 71 2.88 -5.21 4.28
CA ILE A 71 4.34 -5.36 4.24
C ILE A 71 4.89 -6.35 5.29
N ARG A 72 4.03 -6.95 6.12
CA ARG A 72 4.41 -7.97 7.11
C ARG A 72 4.08 -9.39 6.66
N ASP A 73 3.18 -9.51 5.69
CA ASP A 73 2.85 -10.76 4.99
C ASP A 73 3.96 -11.09 3.97
#